data_AF-A0A525JUL9-F1
#
_entry.id   AF-A0A525JUL9-F1
#
_cell.length_a   1.000
_cell.length_b   1.000
_cell.length_c   1.000
_cell.angle_alpha   90.00
_cell.angle_beta   90.00
_cell.angle_gamma   90.00
#
_symmetry.space_group_name_H-M   'P 1'
#
loop_
_entity.id
_entity.type
_entity.pdbx_description
1 polymer ?
#
loop_
_entity_poly.entity_id
_entity_poly.type
_entity_poly.pdbx_seq_one_letter_code
_entity_poly.pdbx_strand_id
1 'polypeptide(L)'
;SLSTDLARDGRLTDAMTERFLSLGRYAASTHADAILFTCSAFGPCIEAVAREHAPMPVLKPSEAMIEQAAAKGRKIGLLSTFPPTLVSMPPEFPDSVEIVTKLAAGALAALDRGERAEHDRLVAEASRDLRDCDLIALAQYSMAPAAALVAEVSGRPVLTTPDSAVLKLKELLADGG
;
A
#
# COMPACT_ATOMS: atom_id res chain seq x y z
N SER A 1 -7.11 8.26 16.94
CA SER A 1 -6.28 7.57 15.92
C SER A 1 -5.74 8.63 14.97
N LEU A 2 -4.55 8.44 14.37
CA LEU A 2 -3.97 9.39 13.39
C LEU A 2 -4.94 9.68 12.23
N SER A 3 -5.70 8.67 11.78
CA SER A 3 -6.72 8.81 10.74
C SER A 3 -7.90 9.70 11.16
N THR A 4 -8.37 9.56 12.41
CA THR A 4 -9.42 10.42 12.99
C THR A 4 -8.97 11.87 13.06
N ASP A 5 -7.72 12.10 13.44
CA ASP A 5 -7.16 13.44 13.58
C ASP A 5 -6.99 14.12 12.20
N LEU A 6 -6.54 13.37 11.19
CA LEU A 6 -6.50 13.85 9.80
C LEU A 6 -7.91 14.19 9.27
N ALA A 7 -8.91 13.35 9.55
CA ALA A 7 -10.29 13.61 9.13
C ALA A 7 -10.87 14.86 9.80
N ARG A 8 -10.53 15.13 11.07
CA ARG A 8 -10.93 16.33 11.80
C ARG A 8 -10.27 17.58 11.24
N ASP A 9 -8.97 17.53 10.99
CA ASP A 9 -8.18 18.71 10.62
C ASP A 9 -8.23 18.99 9.11
N GLY A 10 -8.67 18.02 8.31
CA GLY A 10 -8.85 18.13 6.84
C GLY A 10 -7.56 18.23 6.04
N ARG A 11 -6.40 18.27 6.71
CA ARG A 11 -5.06 18.38 6.12
C ARG A 11 -4.00 17.82 7.06
N LEU A 12 -2.83 17.52 6.51
CA LEU A 12 -1.63 17.23 7.29
C LEU A 12 -1.09 18.53 7.89
N THR A 13 -0.95 18.57 9.21
CA THR A 13 -0.46 19.72 9.98
C THR A 13 0.96 19.46 10.47
N ASP A 14 1.69 20.50 10.85
CA ASP A 14 3.03 20.34 11.47
C ASP A 14 2.95 19.49 12.75
N ALA A 15 1.86 19.62 13.51
CA ALA A 15 1.59 18.79 14.67
C ALA A 15 1.39 17.30 14.30
N MET A 16 0.81 17.00 13.13
CA MET A 16 0.74 15.63 12.62
C MET A 16 2.13 15.12 12.25
N THR A 17 2.93 15.93 11.56
CA THR A 17 4.31 15.57 11.21
C THR A 17 5.15 15.27 12.45
N GLU A 18 5.09 16.11 13.48
CA GLU A 18 5.84 15.88 14.73
C GLU A 18 5.46 14.56 15.42
N ARG A 19 4.21 14.14 15.33
CA ARG A 19 3.76 12.84 15.85
C ARG A 19 4.38 11.68 15.06
N PHE A 20 4.48 11.80 13.74
CA PHE A 20 5.16 10.80 12.91
C PHE A 20 6.65 10.73 13.24
N LEU A 21 7.32 11.88 13.41
CA LEU A 21 8.72 11.91 13.83
C LEU A 21 8.91 11.26 15.21
N SER A 22 8.01 11.53 16.16
CA SER A 22 8.04 10.90 17.48
C SER A 22 7.87 9.37 17.41
N LEU A 23 6.97 8.88 16.55
CA LEU A 23 6.80 7.44 16.30
C LEU A 23 8.05 6.82 15.63
N GLY A 24 8.65 7.54 14.68
CA GLY A 24 9.90 7.15 14.03
C GLY A 24 11.05 7.01 15.01
N ARG A 25 11.27 8.04 15.85
CA ARG A 25 12.27 8.02 16.93
C ARG A 25 12.04 6.87 17.90
N TYR A 26 10.80 6.61 18.28
CA TYR A 26 10.47 5.47 19.14
C TYR A 26 10.87 4.14 18.48
N ALA A 27 10.47 3.90 17.23
CA ALA A 27 10.84 2.67 16.52
C ALA A 27 12.36 2.53 16.39
N ALA A 28 13.08 3.59 16.01
CA ALA A 28 14.54 3.60 15.94
C ALA A 28 15.19 3.29 17.31
N SER A 29 14.64 3.83 18.40
CA SER A 29 15.15 3.57 19.76
C SER A 29 15.03 2.11 20.20
N THR A 30 14.19 1.32 19.53
CA THR A 30 14.08 -0.12 19.76
C THR A 30 15.13 -0.95 19.01
N HIS A 31 16.13 -0.31 18.41
CA HIS A 31 17.17 -0.93 17.57
C HIS A 31 16.60 -1.59 16.31
N ALA A 32 15.59 -0.95 15.69
CA ALA A 32 15.07 -1.40 14.40
C ALA A 32 16.07 -1.06 13.29
N ASP A 33 16.31 -1.99 12.37
CA ASP A 33 17.16 -1.75 11.19
C ASP A 33 16.44 -1.01 10.06
N ALA A 34 15.11 -0.97 10.09
CA ALA A 34 14.27 -0.26 9.13
C ALA A 34 12.87 0.03 9.70
N ILE A 35 12.17 0.99 9.11
CA ILE A 35 10.78 1.35 9.46
C ILE A 35 9.89 1.17 8.23
N LEU A 36 8.76 0.47 8.37
CA LEU A 36 7.72 0.36 7.35
C LEU A 36 6.41 0.93 7.85
N PHE A 37 5.93 1.98 7.18
CA PHE A 37 4.59 2.49 7.43
C PHE A 37 3.56 1.71 6.62
N THR A 38 2.42 1.41 7.24
CA THR A 38 1.35 0.61 6.62
C THR A 38 0.14 1.46 6.16
N CYS A 39 0.13 2.77 6.45
CA CYS A 39 -0.94 3.68 6.07
C CYS A 39 -0.48 4.71 5.02
N SER A 40 -1.18 4.78 3.88
CA SER A 40 -0.79 5.63 2.73
C SER A 40 -1.25 7.09 2.85
N ALA A 41 -2.11 7.42 3.83
CA ALA A 41 -2.69 8.75 3.98
C ALA A 41 -1.72 9.83 4.47
N PHE A 42 -0.47 9.47 4.81
CA PHE A 42 0.48 10.33 5.52
C PHE A 42 1.81 10.50 4.79
N GLY A 43 1.82 10.39 3.45
CA GLY A 43 3.03 10.45 2.62
C GLY A 43 4.05 11.53 3.02
N PRO A 44 3.67 12.82 3.07
CA PRO A 44 4.59 13.90 3.47
C PRO A 44 5.17 13.74 4.88
N CYS A 45 4.39 13.23 5.83
CA CYS A 45 4.87 12.97 7.20
C CYS A 45 5.85 11.79 7.23
N ILE A 46 5.58 10.73 6.45
CA ILE A 46 6.48 9.57 6.32
C ILE A 46 7.81 9.99 5.69
N GLU A 47 7.77 10.85 4.68
CA GLU A 47 8.98 11.39 4.04
C GLU A 47 9.82 12.25 5.00
N ALA A 48 9.19 12.94 5.96
CA ALA A 48 9.90 13.64 7.02
C ALA A 48 10.65 12.66 7.94
N VAL A 49 10.00 11.55 8.33
CA VAL A 49 10.64 10.48 9.12
C VAL A 49 11.81 9.87 8.35
N ALA A 50 11.65 9.61 7.05
CA ALA A 50 12.70 9.07 6.20
C ALA A 50 13.93 9.99 6.14
N ARG A 51 13.73 11.31 6.07
CA ARG A 51 14.83 12.29 6.12
C ARG A 51 15.53 12.35 7.47
N GLU A 52 14.79 12.28 8.58
CA GLU A 52 15.37 12.33 9.94
C GLU A 52 16.26 11.12 10.24
N HIS A 53 15.87 9.95 9.72
CA HIS A 53 16.52 8.68 10.04
C HIS A 53 17.54 8.19 9.01
N ALA A 54 17.77 8.94 7.92
CA ALA A 54 18.77 8.58 6.92
C ALA A 54 20.15 8.31 7.59
N PRO A 55 20.85 7.20 7.26
CA PRO A 55 20.60 6.31 6.11
C PRO A 55 19.67 5.11 6.38
N MET A 56 19.05 5.00 7.56
CA MET A 56 18.14 3.89 7.88
C MET A 56 16.96 3.85 6.89
N PRO A 57 16.63 2.69 6.28
CA PRO A 57 15.49 2.57 5.40
C PRO A 57 14.16 2.89 6.10
N VAL A 58 13.40 3.82 5.52
CA VAL A 58 12.04 4.14 5.95
C VAL A 58 11.14 4.05 4.73
N LEU A 59 10.25 3.06 4.70
CA LEU A 59 9.38 2.81 3.56
C LEU A 59 7.94 3.30 3.76
N LYS A 60 7.38 3.85 2.67
CA LYS A 60 5.94 4.04 2.49
C LYS A 60 5.26 2.70 2.21
N PRO A 61 3.95 2.57 2.50
CA PRO A 61 3.22 1.31 2.28
C PRO A 61 3.08 0.89 0.82
N SER A 62 3.02 1.86 -0.11
CA SER A 62 2.71 1.63 -1.53
C SER A 62 3.94 1.56 -2.42
N GLU A 63 5.03 2.25 -2.06
CA GLU A 63 6.12 2.53 -2.99
C GLU A 63 6.81 1.27 -3.53
N ALA A 64 7.03 0.26 -2.67
CA ALA A 64 7.67 -0.99 -3.08
C ALA A 64 6.80 -1.76 -4.09
N MET A 65 5.48 -1.76 -3.90
CA MET A 65 4.55 -2.41 -4.84
C MET A 65 4.48 -1.65 -6.16
N ILE A 66 4.50 -0.32 -6.12
CA ILE A 66 4.49 0.53 -7.32
C ILE A 66 5.74 0.30 -8.15
N GLU A 67 6.93 0.34 -7.53
CA GLU A 67 8.20 0.08 -8.19
C GLU A 67 8.22 -1.33 -8.82
N GLN A 68 7.78 -2.33 -8.06
CA GLN A 68 7.72 -3.71 -8.54
C GLN A 68 6.72 -3.89 -9.68
N ALA A 69 5.56 -3.21 -9.64
CA ALA A 69 4.56 -3.25 -10.69
C ALA A 69 5.09 -2.59 -11.98
N ALA A 70 5.69 -1.40 -11.86
CA ALA A 70 6.26 -0.66 -12.98
C ALA A 70 7.43 -1.41 -13.65
N ALA A 71 8.19 -2.19 -12.89
CA ALA A 71 9.27 -3.03 -13.42
C ALA A 71 8.75 -4.28 -14.17
N LYS A 72 7.52 -4.73 -13.90
CA LYS A 72 6.97 -6.01 -14.39
C LYS A 72 5.90 -5.88 -15.47
N GLY A 73 5.27 -4.71 -15.61
CA GLY A 73 4.17 -4.52 -16.56
C GLY A 73 4.03 -3.07 -17.02
N ARG A 74 3.28 -2.89 -18.11
CA ARG A 74 2.92 -1.59 -18.67
C ARG A 74 1.47 -1.24 -18.44
N LYS A 75 0.60 -2.25 -18.26
CA LYS A 75 -0.82 -2.09 -17.94
C LYS A 75 -1.13 -2.78 -16.62
N ILE A 76 -1.38 -2.01 -15.57
CA ILE A 76 -1.52 -2.51 -14.20
C ILE A 76 -2.95 -2.34 -13.72
N GLY A 77 -3.55 -3.43 -13.28
CA GLY A 77 -4.86 -3.40 -12.63
C GLY A 77 -4.70 -2.99 -11.17
N LEU A 78 -5.15 -1.78 -10.80
CA LEU A 78 -5.13 -1.30 -9.42
C LEU A 78 -6.47 -1.60 -8.74
N LEU A 79 -6.47 -2.57 -7.82
CA LEU A 79 -7.67 -3.03 -7.13
C LEU A 79 -7.70 -2.49 -5.69
N SER A 80 -8.80 -1.86 -5.30
CA SER A 80 -9.03 -1.31 -3.96
C SER A 80 -10.46 -1.60 -3.50
N THR A 81 -10.67 -1.66 -2.18
CA THR A 81 -11.98 -1.67 -1.51
C THR A 81 -12.37 -0.27 -1.02
N PHE A 82 -11.44 0.69 -1.05
CA PHE A 82 -11.65 2.07 -0.60
C PHE A 82 -11.51 3.05 -1.78
N PRO A 83 -12.58 3.77 -2.18
CA PRO A 83 -12.57 4.64 -3.36
C PRO A 83 -11.49 5.73 -3.36
N PRO A 84 -11.19 6.44 -2.25
CA PRO A 84 -10.14 7.46 -2.24
C PRO A 84 -8.76 6.94 -2.66
N THR A 85 -8.43 5.68 -2.38
CA THR A 85 -7.16 5.06 -2.80
C THR A 85 -7.04 5.01 -4.33
N LEU A 86 -8.15 4.81 -5.05
CA LEU A 86 -8.16 4.78 -6.52
C LEU A 86 -7.97 6.17 -7.16
N VAL A 87 -8.03 7.23 -6.36
CA VAL A 87 -7.74 8.60 -6.79
C VAL A 87 -6.32 8.99 -6.39
N SER A 88 -5.92 8.67 -5.16
CA SER A 88 -4.64 9.12 -4.60
C SER A 88 -3.43 8.32 -5.07
N MET A 89 -3.59 7.02 -5.34
CA MET A 89 -2.46 6.14 -5.65
C MET A 89 -2.04 6.12 -7.13
N PRO A 90 -2.91 6.22 -8.15
CA PRO A 90 -2.47 6.24 -9.54
C PRO A 90 -1.41 7.31 -9.87
N PRO A 91 -1.49 8.55 -9.34
CA PRO A 91 -0.43 9.56 -9.54
C PRO A 91 0.94 9.19 -8.96
N GLU A 92 1.03 8.19 -8.08
CA GLU A 92 2.32 7.70 -7.56
C GLU A 92 3.02 6.76 -8.54
N PHE A 93 2.32 6.22 -9.55
CA PHE A 93 2.91 5.39 -10.58
C PHE A 93 3.63 6.24 -11.64
N PRO A 94 4.72 5.73 -12.26
CA PRO A 94 5.36 6.41 -13.38
C PRO A 94 4.40 6.57 -14.57
N ASP A 95 4.48 7.70 -15.29
CA ASP A 95 3.66 8.00 -16.48
C ASP A 95 3.76 6.92 -17.59
N SER A 96 4.81 6.10 -17.56
CA SER A 96 5.01 5.00 -18.52
C SER A 96 4.16 3.76 -18.26
N VAL A 97 3.27 3.81 -17.27
CA VAL A 97 2.39 2.72 -16.83
C VAL A 97 0.93 3.15 -16.96
N GLU A 98 0.12 2.41 -17.72
CA GLU A 98 -1.34 2.54 -17.77
C GLU A 98 -1.95 1.91 -16.51
N ILE A 99 -2.69 2.69 -15.73
CA ILE A 99 -3.39 2.22 -14.53
C ILE A 99 -4.87 2.00 -14.83
N VAL A 100 -5.32 0.75 -14.72
CA VAL A 100 -6.73 0.38 -14.80
C VAL A 100 -7.26 0.21 -13.38
N THR A 101 -8.07 1.16 -12.92
CA THR A 101 -8.60 1.12 -11.55
C THR A 101 -9.85 0.25 -11.45
N LYS A 102 -9.97 -0.49 -10.35
CA LYS A 102 -11.17 -1.25 -10.03
C LYS A 102 -11.50 -1.16 -8.54
N LEU A 103 -12.77 -0.89 -8.25
CA LEU A 103 -13.31 -0.94 -6.91
C LEU A 103 -13.95 -2.31 -6.66
N ALA A 104 -13.54 -2.98 -5.59
CA ALA A 104 -14.23 -4.12 -4.99
C ALA A 104 -15.34 -3.59 -4.05
N ALA A 105 -16.47 -3.22 -4.65
CA ALA A 105 -17.59 -2.61 -3.92
C ALA A 105 -18.11 -3.54 -2.80
N GLY A 106 -18.39 -2.97 -1.63
CA GLY A 106 -18.91 -3.69 -0.47
C GLY A 106 -17.87 -4.50 0.32
N ALA A 107 -16.68 -4.73 -0.21
CA ALA A 107 -15.65 -5.54 0.45
C ALA A 107 -15.20 -4.91 1.78
N LEU A 108 -14.93 -3.59 1.81
CA LEU A 108 -14.55 -2.89 3.04
C LEU A 108 -15.65 -3.02 4.12
N ALA A 109 -16.92 -2.83 3.73
CA ALA A 109 -18.05 -2.96 4.64
C ALA A 109 -18.22 -4.39 5.19
N ALA A 110 -17.91 -5.42 4.39
CA ALA A 110 -17.88 -6.81 4.87
C ALA A 110 -16.77 -7.00 5.92
N LEU A 111 -15.58 -6.43 5.67
CA LEU A 111 -14.48 -6.47 6.64
C LEU A 111 -14.83 -5.75 7.95
N ASP A 112 -15.51 -4.60 7.87
CA ASP A 112 -15.98 -3.85 9.05
C ASP A 112 -16.98 -4.65 9.91
N ARG A 113 -17.73 -5.58 9.29
CA ARG A 113 -18.62 -6.52 9.99
C ARG A 113 -17.90 -7.79 10.48
N GLY A 114 -16.60 -7.92 10.24
CA GLY A 114 -15.82 -9.13 10.55
C GLY A 114 -16.00 -10.27 9.54
N GLU A 115 -16.65 -10.04 8.40
CA GLU A 115 -16.96 -11.05 7.38
C GLU A 115 -15.79 -11.22 6.40
N ARG A 116 -14.69 -11.79 6.88
CA ARG A 116 -13.45 -11.97 6.12
C ARG A 116 -13.63 -12.69 4.78
N ALA A 117 -14.35 -13.80 4.79
CA ALA A 117 -14.56 -14.61 3.59
C ALA A 117 -15.33 -13.84 2.51
N GLU A 118 -16.31 -13.03 2.90
CA GLU A 118 -17.07 -12.21 1.96
C GLU A 118 -16.23 -11.06 1.39
N HIS A 119 -15.40 -10.41 2.22
CA HIS A 119 -14.41 -9.43 1.74
C HIS A 119 -13.52 -10.04 0.65
N ASP A 120 -12.91 -11.21 0.92
CA ASP A 120 -11.98 -11.83 -0.01
C ASP A 120 -12.68 -12.29 -1.30
N ARG A 121 -13.91 -12.81 -1.19
CA ARG A 121 -14.75 -13.18 -2.35
C ARG A 121 -15.05 -11.98 -3.25
N LEU A 122 -15.45 -10.85 -2.68
CA LEU A 122 -15.77 -9.62 -3.42
C LEU A 122 -14.53 -9.03 -4.11
N VAL A 123 -13.37 -9.08 -3.44
CA VAL A 123 -12.08 -8.67 -4.02
C VAL A 123 -11.73 -9.54 -5.23
N ALA A 124 -11.82 -10.86 -5.09
CA ALA A 124 -11.54 -11.76 -6.20
C ALA A 124 -12.54 -11.63 -7.35
N GLU A 125 -13.84 -11.47 -7.07
CA GLU A 125 -14.86 -11.21 -8.08
C GLU A 125 -14.57 -9.94 -8.90
N ALA A 126 -14.21 -8.84 -8.23
CA ALA A 126 -13.88 -7.60 -8.89
C ALA A 126 -12.63 -7.72 -9.81
N SER A 127 -11.70 -8.62 -9.48
CA SER A 127 -10.48 -8.84 -10.28
C SER A 127 -10.74 -9.41 -11.69
N ARG A 128 -11.93 -9.98 -11.96
CA ARG A 128 -12.30 -10.49 -13.29
C ARG A 128 -12.30 -9.40 -14.37
N ASP A 129 -12.52 -8.15 -13.97
CA ASP A 129 -12.53 -6.99 -14.87
C ASP A 129 -11.11 -6.50 -15.19
N LEU A 130 -10.09 -7.04 -14.52
CA LEU A 130 -8.68 -6.68 -14.69
C LEU A 130 -7.89 -7.74 -15.46
N ARG A 131 -8.58 -8.70 -16.09
CA ARG A 131 -7.94 -9.81 -16.84
C ARG A 131 -7.16 -9.37 -18.08
N ASP A 132 -7.41 -8.17 -18.59
CA ASP A 132 -6.67 -7.60 -19.72
C ASP A 132 -5.43 -6.81 -19.28
N CYS A 133 -5.11 -6.79 -17.98
CA CYS A 133 -3.88 -6.19 -17.45
C CYS A 133 -2.72 -7.19 -17.46
N ASP A 134 -1.49 -6.70 -17.35
CA ASP A 134 -0.29 -7.53 -17.23
C ASP A 134 -0.22 -8.19 -15.84
N LEU A 135 -0.61 -7.44 -14.80
CA LEU A 135 -0.69 -7.89 -13.41
C LEU A 135 -1.71 -7.06 -12.62
N ILE A 136 -2.04 -7.52 -11.42
CA ILE A 136 -2.94 -6.84 -10.49
C ILE A 136 -2.18 -6.41 -9.23
N ALA A 137 -2.29 -5.15 -8.88
CA ALA A 137 -1.76 -4.56 -7.65
C ALA A 137 -2.88 -4.38 -6.62
N LEU A 138 -2.77 -5.05 -5.47
CA LEU A 138 -3.72 -4.94 -4.36
C LEU A 138 -3.35 -3.76 -3.47
N ALA A 139 -4.13 -2.68 -3.56
CA ALA A 139 -3.79 -1.37 -3.02
C ALA A 139 -3.91 -1.24 -1.48
N GLN A 140 -4.27 -2.32 -0.77
CA GLN A 140 -4.50 -2.31 0.68
C GLN A 140 -3.98 -3.59 1.34
N TYR A 141 -3.40 -3.44 2.53
CA TYR A 141 -2.89 -4.55 3.34
C TYR A 141 -3.96 -5.60 3.66
N SER A 142 -5.20 -5.18 3.92
CA SER A 142 -6.32 -6.09 4.23
C SER A 142 -6.61 -7.09 3.10
N MET A 143 -6.22 -6.75 1.86
CA MET A 143 -6.43 -7.57 0.67
C MET A 143 -5.32 -8.60 0.45
N ALA A 144 -4.17 -8.51 1.14
CA ALA A 144 -3.06 -9.43 0.91
C ALA A 144 -3.44 -10.91 1.08
N PRO A 145 -4.23 -11.32 2.09
CA PRO A 145 -4.65 -12.73 2.19
C PRO A 145 -5.60 -13.19 1.06
N ALA A 146 -6.20 -12.28 0.30
CA ALA A 146 -7.01 -12.61 -0.88
C ALA A 146 -6.16 -12.83 -2.15
N ALA A 147 -4.84 -12.60 -2.11
CA ALA A 147 -3.99 -12.57 -3.31
C ALA A 147 -4.00 -13.88 -4.11
N ALA A 148 -3.98 -15.04 -3.44
CA ALA A 148 -4.06 -16.33 -4.12
C ALA A 148 -5.39 -16.51 -4.87
N LEU A 149 -6.51 -16.15 -4.23
CA LEU A 149 -7.83 -16.22 -4.84
C LEU A 149 -7.97 -15.24 -6.01
N VAL A 150 -7.43 -14.03 -5.87
CA VAL A 150 -7.37 -13.04 -6.96
C VAL A 150 -6.56 -13.58 -8.14
N ALA A 151 -5.40 -14.19 -7.88
CA ALA A 151 -4.55 -14.75 -8.93
C ALA A 151 -5.27 -15.89 -9.68
N GLU A 152 -5.96 -16.77 -8.95
CA GLU A 152 -6.76 -17.85 -9.52
C GLU A 152 -7.90 -17.32 -10.41
N VAL A 153 -8.68 -16.37 -9.89
CA VAL A 153 -9.88 -15.85 -10.59
C VAL A 153 -9.53 -14.97 -11.80
N SER A 154 -8.47 -14.17 -11.69
CA SER A 154 -8.02 -13.31 -12.78
C SER A 154 -7.10 -14.02 -13.78
N GLY A 155 -6.42 -15.10 -13.37
CA GLY A 155 -5.35 -15.69 -14.16
C GLY A 155 -4.16 -14.76 -14.35
N ARG A 156 -3.96 -13.77 -13.47
CA ARG A 156 -2.88 -12.78 -13.53
C ARG A 156 -1.96 -12.83 -12.33
N PRO A 157 -0.67 -12.47 -12.50
CA PRO A 157 0.21 -12.22 -11.37
C PRO A 157 -0.40 -11.16 -10.46
N VAL A 158 -0.26 -11.35 -9.15
CA VAL A 158 -0.77 -10.44 -8.13
C VAL A 158 0.39 -9.92 -7.29
N LEU A 159 0.43 -8.62 -7.08
CA LEU A 159 1.31 -7.96 -6.13
C LEU A 159 0.50 -7.45 -4.94
N THR A 160 1.07 -7.57 -3.75
CA THR A 160 0.48 -7.04 -2.52
C THR A 160 1.42 -6.01 -1.91
N THR A 161 0.85 -4.96 -1.32
CA THR A 161 1.62 -3.96 -0.57
C THR A 161 2.57 -4.57 0.49
N PRO A 162 2.14 -5.52 1.37
CA PRO A 162 3.05 -6.11 2.35
C PRO A 162 4.16 -6.96 1.74
N ASP A 163 3.87 -7.82 0.75
CA ASP A 163 4.89 -8.72 0.19
C ASP A 163 5.97 -7.92 -0.54
N SER A 164 5.57 -6.94 -1.34
CA SER A 164 6.50 -6.04 -2.03
C SER A 164 7.36 -5.26 -1.04
N ALA A 165 6.78 -4.74 0.05
CA ALA A 165 7.52 -4.00 1.06
C ALA A 165 8.56 -4.88 1.78
N VAL A 166 8.20 -6.12 2.14
CA VAL A 166 9.13 -7.07 2.75
C VAL A 166 10.28 -7.42 1.82
N LEU A 167 10.01 -7.62 0.52
CA LEU A 167 11.05 -7.90 -0.47
C LEU A 167 12.03 -6.72 -0.59
N LYS A 168 11.52 -5.49 -0.73
CA LYS A 168 12.37 -4.28 -0.81
C LYS A 168 13.19 -4.06 0.45
N LEU A 169 12.61 -4.27 1.64
CA LEU A 169 13.37 -4.15 2.89
C LEU A 169 14.51 -5.17 2.98
N LYS A 170 14.28 -6.42 2.56
CA LYS A 170 15.33 -7.44 2.54
C LYS A 170 16.50 -7.04 1.65
N GLU A 171 16.24 -6.46 0.48
CA GLU A 171 17.27 -5.97 -0.43
C GLU A 171 18.07 -4.82 0.22
N LEU A 172 17.38 -3.80 0.74
CA LEU A 172 18.02 -2.64 1.37
C LEU A 172 18.87 -3.01 2.60
N LEU A 173 18.44 -4.01 3.37
CA LEU A 173 19.17 -4.49 4.55
C LEU A 173 20.33 -5.41 4.20
N ALA A 174 20.27 -6.09 3.04
CA ALA A 174 21.38 -6.91 2.55
C ALA A 174 22.52 -6.05 1.98
N ASP A 175 22.18 -4.92 1.33
CA ASP A 175 23.16 -4.00 0.73
C ASP A 175 23.80 -3.04 1.75
N GLY A 176 23.23 -2.93 2.95
CA GLY A 176 23.72 -2.09 4.06
C GLY A 176 24.60 -2.82 5.09
N GLY A 177 24.95 -4.09 4.84
CA GLY A 177 25.76 -4.94 5.72
C GLY A 177 27.24 -5.00 5.35
#